data_AF-A0A3P8EU66-F1
#
_entry.id   AF-A0A3P8EU66-F1
#
_cell.length_a   1.000
_cell.length_b   1.000
_cell.length_c   1.000
_cell.angle_alpha   90.00
_cell.angle_beta   90.00
_cell.angle_gamma   90.00
#
_symmetry.space_group_name_H-M   'P 1'
#
loop_
_entity.id
_entity.type
_entity.pdbx_description
1 polymer ?
#
loop_
_entity_poly.entity_id
_entity_poly.type
_entity_poly.pdbx_seq_one_letter_code
_entity_poly.pdbx_strand_id
1 'polypeptide(L)'
;MTHGQEVFQTVSHRPICFWTASDVDDWLRRRRPKLALKYSLYFLRHNVTGRVLVDITDGDLEEIGIGSYDERQDLLLEIRKEKLYSDLDELSKLKAQNLRE
;
A
#
# COMPACT_ATOMS: atom_id res chain seq x y z
N MET A 1 -0.92 -4.05 -29.50
CA MET A 1 -1.61 -3.67 -28.25
C MET A 1 -1.34 -4.75 -27.22
N THR A 2 -0.13 -4.76 -26.67
CA THR A 2 0.28 -5.70 -25.63
C THR A 2 -0.22 -5.16 -24.30
N HIS A 3 -1.19 -5.85 -23.71
CA HIS A 3 -1.57 -5.63 -22.31
C HIS A 3 -0.36 -6.05 -21.47
N GLY A 4 0.45 -5.07 -21.08
CA GLY A 4 1.55 -5.26 -20.15
C GLY A 4 0.96 -5.79 -18.85
N GLN A 5 1.18 -7.07 -18.58
CA GLN A 5 1.00 -7.60 -17.24
C GLN A 5 1.99 -6.85 -16.36
N GLU A 6 1.52 -5.85 -15.63
CA GLU A 6 2.27 -5.32 -14.49
C GLU A 6 2.41 -6.46 -13.49
N VAL A 7 3.53 -7.19 -13.60
CA VAL A 7 3.97 -8.10 -12.56
C VAL A 7 4.27 -7.21 -11.37
N PHE A 8 3.29 -7.08 -10.48
CA PHE A 8 3.46 -6.38 -9.23
C PHE A 8 4.42 -7.20 -8.37
N GLN A 9 5.72 -6.91 -8.53
CA GLN A 9 6.79 -7.45 -7.71
C GLN A 9 6.66 -6.84 -6.30
N THR A 10 5.81 -7.41 -5.46
CA THR A 10 5.84 -7.16 -4.02
C THR A 10 6.77 -8.17 -3.37
N VAL A 11 8.07 -7.88 -3.43
CA VAL A 11 9.08 -8.56 -2.61
C VAL A 11 9.08 -7.97 -1.20
N SER A 12 7.92 -7.97 -0.54
CA SER A 12 7.87 -7.83 0.92
C SER A 12 7.07 -8.98 1.46
N HIS A 13 7.76 -9.98 2.00
CA HIS A 13 7.15 -11.14 2.66
C HIS A 13 6.41 -10.79 3.96
N ARG A 14 6.32 -9.50 4.30
CA ARG A 14 5.80 -8.98 5.56
C ARG A 14 4.42 -8.34 5.33
N PRO A 15 3.36 -8.79 6.03
CA PRO A 15 2.02 -8.21 5.92
C PRO A 15 2.01 -6.71 6.16
N ILE A 16 1.10 -6.00 5.48
CA ILE A 16 1.02 -4.52 5.53
C ILE A 16 0.93 -4.02 6.97
N CYS A 17 0.18 -4.69 7.84
CA CYS A 17 -0.01 -4.27 9.24
C CYS A 17 1.30 -4.21 10.06
N PHE A 18 2.41 -4.74 9.55
CA PHE A 18 3.74 -4.67 10.15
C PHE A 18 4.69 -3.68 9.47
N TRP A 19 4.22 -2.90 8.49
CA TRP A 19 5.02 -1.90 7.82
C TRP A 19 5.26 -0.69 8.71
N THR A 20 6.50 -0.23 8.74
CA THR A 20 6.89 1.06 9.29
C THR A 20 6.47 2.21 8.37
N ALA A 21 6.57 3.46 8.82
CA ALA A 21 6.33 4.62 7.95
C ALA A 21 7.29 4.67 6.76
N SER A 22 8.54 4.20 6.92
CA SER A 22 9.49 4.07 5.82
C SER A 22 9.07 2.99 4.82
N ASP A 23 8.57 1.84 5.28
CA ASP A 23 8.06 0.79 4.39
C ASP A 23 6.85 1.31 3.57
N VAL A 24 5.98 2.11 4.18
CA VAL A 24 4.86 2.78 3.49
C VAL A 24 5.36 3.79 2.46
N ASP A 25 6.39 4.58 2.78
CA ASP A 25 7.01 5.50 1.83
C ASP A 25 7.62 4.76 0.62
N ASP A 26 8.37 3.69 0.88
CA ASP A 26 8.97 2.86 -0.17
C ASP A 26 7.90 2.18 -1.03
N TRP A 27 6.79 1.75 -0.44
CA TRP A 27 5.64 1.25 -1.17
C TRP A 27 5.03 2.34 -2.08
N LEU A 28 4.78 3.53 -1.55
CA LEU A 28 4.19 4.64 -2.30
C LEU A 28 5.08 5.05 -3.48
N ARG A 29 6.40 5.15 -3.26
CA ARG A 29 7.39 5.44 -4.30
C ARG A 29 7.40 4.42 -5.43
N ARG A 30 7.23 3.14 -5.10
CA ARG A 30 7.19 2.05 -6.09
C ARG A 30 5.87 2.03 -6.86
N ARG A 31 4.74 2.14 -6.17
CA ARG A 31 3.40 2.01 -6.78
C ARG A 31 3.02 3.25 -7.58
N ARG A 32 3.27 4.45 -7.03
CA ARG A 32 2.85 5.72 -7.63
C ARG A 32 3.95 6.79 -7.49
N PRO A 33 5.04 6.71 -8.28
CA PRO A 33 6.17 7.63 -8.16
C PRO A 33 5.79 9.11 -8.23
N LYS A 34 4.80 9.46 -9.06
CA LYS A 34 4.31 10.84 -9.22
C LYS A 34 3.57 11.34 -7.98
N LEU A 35 2.75 10.51 -7.34
CA LEU A 35 2.05 10.86 -6.11
C LEU A 35 3.02 10.84 -4.93
N ALA A 36 3.98 9.92 -4.92
CA ALA A 36 5.05 9.89 -3.93
C ALA A 36 5.87 11.18 -3.92
N LEU A 37 6.22 11.73 -5.11
CA LEU A 37 6.93 13.01 -5.20
C LEU A 37 6.18 14.15 -4.50
N LYS A 38 4.86 14.13 -4.52
CA LYS A 38 4.01 15.14 -3.88
C LYS A 38 3.78 14.88 -2.40
N TYR A 39 3.49 13.63 -2.04
CA TYR A 39 2.84 13.28 -0.77
C TYR A 39 3.68 12.42 0.17
N SER A 40 4.83 11.90 -0.28
CA SER A 40 5.75 11.09 0.55
C SER A 40 6.05 11.74 1.91
N LEU A 41 6.41 13.03 1.91
CA LEU A 41 6.70 13.75 3.15
C LEU A 41 5.47 13.91 4.05
N TYR A 42 4.26 13.85 3.51
CA TYR A 42 3.04 13.99 4.31
C TYR A 42 2.79 12.69 5.06
N PHE A 43 2.87 11.55 4.37
CA PHE A 43 2.83 10.22 4.99
C PHE A 43 3.90 10.07 6.08
N LEU A 44 5.14 10.49 5.81
CA LEU A 44 6.23 10.42 6.79
C LEU A 44 6.00 11.35 7.99
N ARG A 45 5.61 12.61 7.78
CA ARG A 45 5.37 13.59 8.86
C ARG A 45 4.24 13.17 9.78
N HIS A 46 3.18 12.58 9.23
CA HIS A 46 2.05 12.07 9.99
C HIS A 46 2.26 10.65 10.52
N ASN A 47 3.47 10.08 10.33
CA ASN A 47 3.83 8.74 10.77
C ASN A 47 2.81 7.67 10.32
N VAL A 48 2.41 7.72 9.04
CA VAL A 48 1.49 6.75 8.46
C VAL A 48 2.19 5.40 8.33
N THR A 49 2.01 4.57 9.35
CA THR A 49 2.48 3.17 9.37
C THR A 49 1.50 2.27 8.64
N GLY A 50 1.90 1.02 8.40
CA GLY A 50 1.04 0.04 7.74
C GLY A 50 -0.27 -0.24 8.48
N ARG A 51 -0.29 -0.18 9.81
CA ARG A 51 -1.54 -0.27 10.59
C ARG A 51 -2.50 0.87 10.26
N VAL A 52 -1.97 2.10 10.19
CA VAL A 52 -2.77 3.28 9.81
C VAL A 52 -3.23 3.14 8.36
N LEU A 53 -2.34 2.71 7.45
CA LEU A 53 -2.63 2.53 6.03
C LEU A 53 -3.75 1.49 5.79
N VAL A 54 -3.88 0.49 6.66
CA VAL A 54 -4.94 -0.51 6.55
C VAL A 54 -6.33 0.08 6.82
N ASP A 55 -6.45 1.10 7.66
CA ASP A 55 -7.75 1.68 8.01
C ASP A 55 -7.97 3.08 7.42
N ILE A 56 -6.99 3.62 6.69
CA ILE A 56 -7.03 4.98 6.16
C ILE A 56 -8.21 5.21 5.21
N THR A 57 -8.89 6.33 5.42
CA THR A 57 -10.09 6.77 4.71
C THR A 57 -9.80 7.96 3.79
N ASP A 58 -10.79 8.37 2.98
CA ASP A 58 -10.70 9.61 2.19
C ASP A 58 -10.49 10.84 3.09
N GLY A 59 -11.18 10.89 4.23
CA GLY A 59 -11.07 11.99 5.20
C GLY A 59 -9.68 12.07 5.82
N ASP A 60 -9.06 10.93 6.16
CA ASP A 60 -7.70 10.91 6.70
C ASP A 60 -6.68 11.44 5.68
N LEU A 61 -6.84 11.07 4.40
CA LEU A 61 -5.97 11.56 3.33
C LEU A 61 -6.14 13.08 3.12
N GLU A 62 -7.37 13.57 3.23
CA GLU A 62 -7.65 15.01 3.19
C GLU A 62 -7.02 15.75 4.39
N GLU A 63 -7.12 15.18 5.60
CA GLU A 63 -6.57 15.74 6.83
C GLU A 63 -5.03 15.85 6.80
N ILE A 64 -4.34 14.88 6.20
CA ILE A 64 -2.87 14.96 6.02
C ILE A 64 -2.44 15.86 4.85
N GLY A 65 -3.38 16.56 4.20
CA GLY A 65 -3.08 17.60 3.21
C GLY A 65 -3.22 17.19 1.74
N ILE A 66 -3.87 16.06 1.45
CA ILE A 66 -4.12 15.62 0.07
C ILE A 66 -5.49 16.15 -0.39
N GLY A 67 -5.52 17.40 -0.84
CA GLY A 67 -6.77 18.11 -1.16
C GLY A 67 -7.46 17.68 -2.47
N SER A 68 -6.74 17.04 -3.39
CA SER A 68 -7.32 16.60 -4.66
C SER A 68 -8.09 15.29 -4.49
N TYR A 69 -9.41 15.34 -4.70
CA TYR A 69 -10.29 14.16 -4.63
C TYR A 69 -9.80 13.03 -5.55
N ASP A 70 -9.47 13.34 -6.81
CA ASP A 70 -9.02 12.31 -7.77
C ASP A 70 -7.71 11.64 -7.33
N GLU A 71 -6.78 12.40 -6.75
CA GLU A 71 -5.53 11.84 -6.24
C GLU A 71 -5.75 11.01 -4.97
N ARG A 72 -6.69 11.41 -4.10
CA ARG A 72 -7.09 10.58 -2.95
C ARG A 72 -7.72 9.27 -3.40
N GLN A 73 -8.63 9.30 -4.38
CA GLN A 73 -9.23 8.08 -4.92
C GLN A 73 -8.20 7.16 -5.57
N ASP A 74 -7.20 7.74 -6.26
CA ASP A 74 -6.10 6.98 -6.84
C ASP A 74 -5.24 6.29 -5.77
N LEU A 75 -4.92 7.00 -4.67
CA LEU A 75 -4.21 6.43 -3.52
C LEU A 75 -5.02 5.32 -2.84
N LEU A 76 -6.31 5.56 -2.57
CA LEU A 76 -7.21 4.57 -1.95
C LEU A 76 -7.31 3.29 -2.80
N LEU A 77 -7.32 3.41 -4.13
CA LEU A 77 -7.31 2.27 -5.01
C LEU A 77 -6.02 1.44 -4.86
N GLU A 78 -4.85 2.09 -4.81
CA GLU A 78 -3.58 1.38 -4.61
C GLU A 78 -3.48 0.72 -3.23
N ILE A 79 -4.01 1.38 -2.19
CA ILE A 79 -4.08 0.81 -0.84
C ILE A 79 -4.95 -0.46 -0.84
N ARG A 80 -6.11 -0.43 -1.52
CA ARG A 80 -6.99 -1.61 -1.65
C ARG A 80 -6.28 -2.75 -2.40
N LYS A 81 -5.56 -2.45 -3.49
CA LYS A 81 -4.77 -3.45 -4.22
C LYS A 81 -3.73 -4.10 -3.32
N GLU A 82 -2.96 -3.29 -2.58
CA GLU A 82 -1.93 -3.81 -1.69
C GLU A 82 -2.52 -4.74 -0.61
N LYS A 83 -3.65 -4.36 0.00
CA LYS A 83 -4.38 -5.22 0.96
C LYS A 83 -4.70 -6.59 0.37
N LEU A 84 -5.28 -6.62 -0.83
CA LEU A 84 -5.60 -7.86 -1.52
C LEU A 84 -4.36 -8.71 -1.82
N TYR A 85 -3.24 -8.07 -2.19
CA TYR A 85 -1.97 -8.79 -2.40
C TYR A 85 -1.43 -9.38 -1.10
N SER A 86 -1.48 -8.64 0.00
CA SER A 86 -1.07 -9.10 1.33
C SER A 86 -1.93 -10.28 1.79
N ASP A 87 -3.25 -10.20 1.65
CA ASP A 87 -4.19 -11.26 2.03
C ASP A 87 -3.98 -12.53 1.20
N LEU A 88 -3.73 -12.38 -0.11
CA LEU A 88 -3.46 -13.49 -1.01
C LEU A 88 -2.13 -14.19 -0.66
N ASP A 89 -1.10 -13.43 -0.34
CA ASP A 89 0.20 -13.97 0.09
C ASP A 89 0.07 -14.72 1.43
N GLU A 90 -0.67 -14.16 2.39
CA GLU A 90 -0.95 -14.82 3.68
C GLU A 90 -1.74 -16.12 3.50
N LEU A 91 -2.79 -16.10 2.69
CA LEU A 91 -3.56 -17.31 2.37
C LEU A 91 -2.70 -18.40 1.71
N SER A 92 -1.78 -18.00 0.83
CA SER A 92 -0.86 -18.92 0.15
C SER A 92 0.11 -19.58 1.14
N LYS A 93 0.62 -18.81 2.12
CA LYS A 93 1.49 -19.32 3.19
C LYS A 93 0.74 -20.31 4.10
N LEU A 94 -0.49 -19.99 4.50
CA LEU A 94 -1.32 -20.88 5.33
C LEU A 94 -1.57 -22.22 4.63
N LYS A 95 -1.90 -22.21 3.33
CA LYS A 95 -2.06 -23.44 2.53
C LYS A 95 -0.77 -24.27 2.48
N ALA A 96 0.37 -23.63 2.29
CA ALA A 96 1.66 -24.31 2.25
C ALA A 96 2.07 -24.91 3.61
N GLN A 97 1.63 -24.32 4.73
CA GLN A 97 1.83 -24.88 6.05
C GLN A 97 0.98 -26.14 6.27
N ASN A 98 -0.32 -26.09 5.93
CA ASN A 98 -1.23 -27.22 6.07
C ASN A 98 -0.83 -28.45 5.23
N LEU A 99 -0.08 -28.27 4.14
CA LEU A 99 0.41 -29.38 3.31
C LEU A 99 1.68 -30.05 3.87
N ARG A 100 2.29 -29.47 4.90
CA ARG A 100 3.50 -29.99 5.58
C ARG A 100 3.18 -30.74 6.87
N GLU A 101 1.93 -30.70 7.31
CA GLU A 101 1.37 -31.43 8.46
C GLU A 101 0.63 -32.68 7.98
#